data_AF-A0A6A4Q2Q1-F1
#
_entry.id   AF-A0A6A4Q2Q1-F1
#
_cell.length_a   1.000
_cell.length_b   1.000
_cell.length_c   1.000
_cell.angle_alpha   90.00
_cell.angle_beta   90.00
_cell.angle_gamma   90.00
#
_symmetry.space_group_name_H-M   'P 1'
#
loop_
_entity.id
_entity.type
_entity.pdbx_description
1 polymer ?
#
loop_
_entity_poly.entity_id
_entity_poly.type
_entity_poly.pdbx_seq_one_letter_code
_entity_poly.pdbx_strand_id
1 'polypeptide(L)'
;MLVSKDKERTKSEYDSKESEEEKPKMKRGGWKAMPYILGNETFERLASFGLFTNFIVYLTRELHLDDVNASNIINIWFGITNFAPLIGAFISDAYIGRFRTIAYASCSTLLVSSSHLYSLSTSFLIIFL
;
A
#
# COMPACT_ATOMS: atom_id res chain seq x y z
N MET A 1 51.53 24.08 0.66
CA MET A 1 50.48 23.68 1.62
C MET A 1 49.06 24.15 1.25
N LEU A 2 48.88 25.12 0.35
CA LEU A 2 47.55 25.66 0.01
C LEU A 2 46.76 24.87 -1.05
N VAL A 3 47.37 23.90 -1.73
CA VAL A 3 46.71 23.12 -2.81
C VAL A 3 45.95 21.89 -2.29
N SER A 4 46.30 21.37 -1.11
CA SER A 4 45.64 20.18 -0.54
C SER A 4 44.35 20.50 0.23
N LYS A 5 44.14 21.76 0.62
CA LYS A 5 42.98 22.18 1.43
C LYS A 5 41.72 22.47 0.60
N ASP A 6 41.87 22.83 -0.67
CA ASP A 6 40.72 22.99 -1.57
C ASP A 6 40.15 21.66 -2.07
N LYS A 7 40.99 20.61 -2.17
CA LYS A 7 40.53 19.26 -2.54
C LYS A 7 39.62 18.61 -1.47
N GLU A 8 39.79 18.98 -0.21
CA GLU A 8 38.87 18.59 0.87
C GLU A 8 37.58 19.41 0.85
N ARG A 9 37.66 20.69 0.48
CA ARG A 9 36.49 21.57 0.36
C ARG A 9 35.53 21.14 -0.76
N THR A 10 36.05 20.58 -1.87
CA THR A 10 35.21 20.01 -2.94
C THR A 10 34.63 18.63 -2.58
N LYS A 11 35.30 17.87 -1.71
CA LYS A 11 34.80 16.56 -1.25
C LYS A 11 33.71 16.71 -0.19
N SER A 12 33.78 17.75 0.66
CA SER A 12 32.70 18.13 1.57
C SER A 12 31.44 18.66 0.87
N GLU A 13 31.53 19.02 -0.41
CA GLU A 13 30.38 19.51 -1.19
C GLU A 13 29.71 18.42 -2.05
N TYR A 14 30.33 17.23 -2.14
CA TYR A 14 29.78 16.09 -2.89
C TYR A 14 29.14 15.02 -2.00
N ASP A 15 29.50 14.96 -0.71
CA ASP A 15 28.88 14.04 0.26
C ASP A 15 27.61 14.63 0.92
N SER A 16 27.27 15.87 0.57
CA SER A 16 26.02 16.57 0.96
C SER A 16 24.82 16.21 0.08
N LYS A 17 24.88 15.11 -0.69
CA LYS A 17 23.77 14.64 -1.53
C LYS A 17 23.75 13.12 -1.56
N GLU A 18 23.12 12.48 -0.57
CA GLU A 18 22.07 11.47 -0.80
C GLU A 18 21.61 10.87 0.55
N SER A 19 20.39 11.24 0.94
CA SER A 19 19.55 10.60 1.96
C SER A 19 19.82 10.83 3.45
N GLU A 20 20.14 12.07 3.84
CA GLU A 20 19.42 12.62 5.00
C GLU A 20 17.97 12.84 4.56
N GLU A 21 17.06 11.91 4.90
CA GLU A 21 15.64 12.25 5.01
C GLU A 21 15.47 13.18 6.22
N GLU A 22 15.88 14.44 6.07
CA GLU A 22 15.33 15.52 6.88
C GLU A 22 13.82 15.54 6.62
N LYS A 23 13.08 14.90 7.54
CA LYS A 23 11.62 14.94 7.54
C LYS A 23 11.22 16.41 7.56
N PRO A 24 10.56 16.93 6.52
CA PRO A 24 10.09 18.31 6.56
C PRO A 24 9.17 18.42 7.77
N LYS A 25 9.36 19.46 8.59
CA LYS A 25 8.49 19.76 9.73
C LYS A 25 7.10 20.07 9.18
N MET A 26 6.31 19.02 8.94
CA MET A 26 4.94 19.11 8.48
C MET A 26 4.16 19.90 9.53
N LYS A 27 3.51 20.99 9.11
CA LYS A 27 2.42 21.58 9.89
C LYS A 27 1.41 20.46 10.15
N ARG A 28 1.38 19.93 11.37
CA ARG A 28 0.46 18.87 11.77
C ARG A 28 -0.96 19.43 11.66
N GLY A 29 -1.62 19.21 10.52
CA GLY A 29 -3.06 19.43 10.33
C GLY A 29 -3.89 18.43 11.13
N GLY A 30 -3.43 18.06 12.33
CA GLY A 30 -3.87 16.89 13.08
C GLY A 30 -5.35 16.92 13.41
N TRP A 31 -5.90 18.10 13.71
CA TRP A 31 -7.31 18.24 14.08
C TRP A 31 -8.29 17.90 12.96
N LYS A 32 -7.94 18.16 11.69
CA LYS A 32 -8.78 17.77 10.54
C LYS A 32 -8.50 16.34 10.07
N ALA A 33 -7.26 15.85 10.20
CA ALA A 33 -6.88 14.50 9.78
C ALA A 33 -7.34 13.41 10.77
N MET A 34 -7.42 13.75 12.07
CA MET A 34 -7.79 12.84 13.15
C MET A 34 -9.12 12.10 12.95
N PRO A 35 -10.25 12.76 12.59
CA PRO A 35 -11.50 12.03 12.35
C PRO A 35 -11.45 11.08 11.16
N TYR A 36 -10.68 11.39 10.11
CA TYR A 36 -10.54 10.48 8.96
C TYR A 36 -9.75 9.22 9.33
N ILE A 37 -8.68 9.37 10.10
CA ILE A 37 -7.88 8.23 10.58
C ILE A 37 -8.69 7.36 11.54
N LEU A 38 -9.40 7.99 12.49
CA LEU A 38 -10.28 7.28 13.42
C LEU A 38 -11.46 6.61 12.72
N GLY A 39 -12.06 7.27 11.71
CA GLY A 39 -13.12 6.70 10.90
C GLY A 39 -12.66 5.46 10.13
N ASN A 40 -11.47 5.53 9.53
CA ASN A 40 -10.89 4.37 8.84
C ASN A 40 -10.62 3.20 9.80
N GLU A 41 -9.95 3.47 10.93
CA GLU A 41 -9.66 2.44 11.93
C GLU A 41 -10.95 1.82 12.48
N THR A 42 -11.94 2.63 12.86
CA THR A 42 -13.21 2.11 13.39
C THR A 42 -13.98 1.30 12.35
N PHE A 43 -13.99 1.74 11.08
CA PHE A 43 -14.63 1.00 10.00
C PHE A 43 -13.95 -0.35 9.75
N GLU A 44 -12.61 -0.39 9.74
CA GLU A 44 -11.85 -1.63 9.61
C GLU A 44 -12.14 -2.61 10.76
N ARG A 45 -12.20 -2.11 12.00
CA ARG A 45 -12.56 -2.92 13.18
C ARG A 45 -13.99 -3.45 13.07
N LEU A 46 -14.95 -2.60 12.70
CA LEU A 46 -16.35 -3.00 12.55
C LEU A 46 -16.53 -4.05 11.45
N ALA A 47 -15.89 -3.86 10.30
CA ALA A 47 -15.92 -4.84 9.21
C ALA A 47 -15.34 -6.19 9.66
N SER A 48 -14.24 -6.17 10.42
CA SER A 48 -13.61 -7.37 10.96
C SER A 48 -14.52 -8.10 11.94
N PHE A 49 -15.15 -7.41 12.88
CA PHE A 49 -16.11 -8.02 13.81
C PHE A 49 -17.37 -8.53 13.11
N GLY A 50 -17.88 -7.81 12.11
CA GLY A 50 -19.02 -8.24 11.30
C GLY A 50 -18.73 -9.53 10.53
N LEU A 51 -17.56 -9.63 9.90
CA LEU A 51 -17.10 -10.85 9.24
C LEU A 51 -16.94 -12.00 10.24
N PHE A 52 -16.31 -11.72 11.39
CA PHE A 52 -16.06 -12.73 12.42
C PHE A 52 -17.35 -13.33 12.97
N THR A 53 -18.32 -12.49 13.32
CA THR A 53 -19.63 -12.96 13.83
C THR A 53 -20.40 -13.77 12.79
N ASN A 54 -20.40 -13.34 11.52
CA ASN A 54 -21.01 -14.10 10.44
C ASN A 54 -20.33 -15.47 10.26
N PHE A 55 -19.00 -15.50 10.35
CA PHE A 55 -18.21 -16.71 10.22
C PHE A 55 -18.53 -17.73 11.32
N ILE A 56 -18.64 -17.30 12.58
CA ILE A 56 -19.05 -18.19 13.70
C ILE A 56 -20.44 -18.79 13.43
N VAL A 57 -21.40 -17.94 13.07
CA VAL A 57 -22.77 -18.39 12.79
C VAL A 57 -22.79 -19.40 11.64
N TYR A 58 -22.00 -19.19 10.59
CA TYR A 58 -21.89 -20.12 9.47
C TYR A 58 -21.32 -21.48 9.92
N LEU A 59 -20.25 -21.49 10.72
CA LEU A 59 -19.65 -22.72 11.23
C LEU A 59 -20.61 -23.53 12.10
N THR A 60 -21.39 -22.86 12.97
CA THR A 60 -22.32 -23.55 13.88
C THR A 60 -23.63 -23.93 13.20
N ARG A 61 -24.21 -23.08 12.35
CA ARG A 61 -25.55 -23.30 11.78
C ARG A 61 -25.58 -24.05 10.47
N GLU A 62 -24.66 -23.76 9.55
CA GLU A 62 -24.64 -24.38 8.23
C GLU A 62 -23.80 -25.66 8.24
N LEU A 63 -22.61 -25.59 8.85
CA LEU A 63 -21.70 -26.73 8.93
C LEU A 63 -21.96 -27.68 10.11
N HIS A 64 -22.92 -27.36 10.99
CA HIS A 64 -23.32 -28.19 12.13
C HIS A 64 -22.14 -28.71 12.95
N LEU A 65 -21.10 -27.87 13.12
CA LEU A 65 -19.92 -28.21 13.89
C LEU A 65 -20.20 -28.06 15.38
N ASP A 66 -19.68 -28.98 16.19
CA ASP A 66 -19.65 -28.84 17.65
C ASP A 66 -18.92 -27.56 18.05
N ASP A 67 -19.39 -26.90 19.12
CA ASP A 67 -18.83 -25.64 19.63
C ASP A 67 -17.31 -25.71 19.89
N VAL A 68 -16.83 -26.90 20.27
CA VAL A 68 -15.41 -27.19 20.49
C VAL A 68 -14.63 -27.12 19.17
N ASN A 69 -15.17 -27.68 18.09
CA ASN A 69 -14.53 -27.69 16.77
C ASN A 69 -14.60 -26.31 16.12
N ALA A 70 -15.73 -25.60 16.25
CA ALA A 70 -15.88 -24.23 15.78
C ALA A 70 -14.84 -23.30 16.44
N SER A 71 -14.67 -23.41 17.76
CA SER A 71 -13.65 -22.66 18.52
C SER A 71 -12.22 -22.95 18.05
N ASN A 72 -11.92 -24.19 17.68
CA ASN A 72 -10.60 -24.54 17.15
C ASN A 72 -10.33 -23.86 15.79
N ILE A 73 -11.31 -23.86 14.88
CA ILE A 73 -11.20 -23.19 13.58
C ILE A 73 -11.03 -21.67 13.76
N ILE A 74 -11.77 -21.08 14.69
CA ILE A 74 -11.65 -19.66 15.06
C ILE A 74 -10.24 -19.34 15.58
N ASN A 75 -9.68 -20.17 16.45
CA ASN A 75 -8.32 -19.99 16.96
C ASN A 75 -7.26 -20.08 15.85
N ILE A 76 -7.44 -21.01 14.91
CA ILE A 76 -6.58 -21.12 13.72
C ILE A 76 -6.70 -19.85 12.87
N TRP A 77 -7.91 -19.34 12.66
CA TRP A 77 -8.16 -18.09 11.93
C TRP A 77 -7.46 -16.89 12.59
N PHE A 78 -7.52 -16.78 13.92
CA PHE A 78 -6.74 -15.80 14.68
C PHE A 78 -5.24 -15.99 14.53
N GLY A 79 -4.76 -17.24 14.50
CA GLY A 79 -3.36 -17.55 14.20
C GLY A 79 -2.96 -17.01 12.83
N ILE A 80 -3.73 -17.34 11.79
CA ILE A 80 -3.46 -16.91 10.41
C ILE A 80 -3.46 -15.38 10.29
N THR A 81 -4.41 -14.67 10.89
CA THR A 81 -4.47 -13.20 10.84
C THR A 81 -3.28 -12.53 11.54
N ASN A 82 -2.73 -13.15 12.60
CA ASN A 82 -1.49 -12.67 13.23
C ASN A 82 -0.22 -13.01 12.41
N PHE A 83 -0.20 -14.15 11.71
CA PHE A 83 0.92 -14.52 10.83
C PHE A 83 0.89 -13.84 9.46
N ALA A 84 -0.29 -13.45 8.97
CA ALA A 84 -0.47 -12.78 7.69
C ALA A 84 0.41 -11.52 7.52
N PRO A 85 0.52 -10.59 8.49
CA PRO A 85 1.42 -9.44 8.36
C PRO A 85 2.89 -9.82 8.41
N LEU A 86 3.29 -10.87 9.14
CA LEU A 86 4.67 -11.39 9.13
C LEU A 86 5.06 -11.93 7.76
N ILE A 87 4.19 -12.76 7.20
CA ILE A 87 4.36 -13.30 5.84
C ILE A 87 4.32 -12.17 4.81
N GLY A 88 3.37 -11.24 4.94
CA GLY A 88 3.26 -10.07 4.08
C GLY A 88 4.48 -9.16 4.12
N ALA A 89 5.08 -8.95 5.29
CA ALA A 89 6.33 -8.21 5.45
C ALA A 89 7.50 -8.95 4.79
N PHE A 90 7.63 -10.26 5.01
CA PHE A 90 8.66 -11.07 4.37
C PHE A 90 8.55 -11.06 2.84
N ILE A 91 7.34 -11.21 2.29
CA ILE A 91 7.10 -11.06 0.85
C ILE A 91 7.40 -9.63 0.40
N SER A 92 7.01 -8.60 1.16
CA SER A 92 7.29 -7.21 0.80
C SER A 92 8.80 -6.95 0.72
N ASP A 93 9.55 -7.41 1.70
CA ASP A 93 11.01 -7.28 1.77
C ASP A 93 11.71 -8.09 0.66
N ALA A 94 11.16 -9.26 0.29
CA ALA A 94 11.74 -10.13 -0.73
C ALA A 94 11.34 -9.78 -2.18
N TYR A 95 10.11 -9.28 -2.42
CA TYR A 95 9.54 -9.10 -3.77
C TYR A 95 9.30 -7.64 -4.17
N ILE A 96 9.19 -6.71 -3.23
CA ILE A 96 8.70 -5.33 -3.45
C ILE A 96 9.83 -4.31 -3.28
N GLY A 97 10.92 -4.54 -4.01
CA GLY A 97 11.69 -3.43 -4.54
C GLY A 97 10.79 -2.60 -5.47
N ARG A 98 10.69 -1.30 -5.22
CA ARG A 98 10.07 -0.16 -5.95
C ARG A 98 9.86 -0.27 -7.49
N PHE A 99 10.51 -1.21 -8.16
CA PHE A 99 10.46 -1.45 -9.60
C PHE A 99 9.12 -2.00 -10.14
N ARG A 100 8.43 -2.89 -9.40
CA ARG A 100 7.22 -3.56 -9.95
C ARG A 100 6.01 -2.64 -10.03
N THR A 101 5.77 -1.80 -9.02
CA THR A 101 4.66 -0.85 -9.02
C THR A 101 4.83 0.23 -10.08
N ILE A 102 6.05 0.74 -10.27
CA ILE A 102 6.37 1.68 -11.35
C ILE A 102 6.20 1.02 -12.73
N ALA A 103 6.59 -0.25 -12.88
CA ALA A 103 6.42 -0.98 -14.14
C ALA A 103 4.95 -1.17 -14.52
N TYR A 104 4.09 -1.60 -13.57
CA TYR A 104 2.66 -1.75 -13.83
C TYR A 104 1.96 -0.40 -14.06
N ALA A 105 2.31 0.64 -13.30
CA ALA A 105 1.76 1.98 -13.48
C ALA A 105 2.15 2.55 -14.86
N SER A 106 3.43 2.44 -15.24
CA SER A 106 3.92 2.91 -16.54
C SER A 106 3.28 2.13 -17.69
N CYS A 107 3.17 0.81 -17.58
CA CYS A 107 2.51 -0.02 -18.59
C CYS A 107 1.02 0.30 -18.73
N SER A 108 0.30 0.48 -17.61
CA SER A 108 -1.12 0.84 -17.60
C SER A 108 -1.36 2.23 -18.21
N THR A 109 -0.55 3.24 -17.87
CA THR A 109 -0.68 4.59 -18.44
C THR A 109 -0.40 4.59 -19.93
N LEU A 110 0.62 3.86 -20.41
CA LEU A 110 0.89 3.77 -21.85
C LEU A 110 -0.29 3.17 -22.63
N LEU A 111 -0.88 2.08 -22.14
CA LEU A 111 -2.02 1.43 -22.81
C LEU A 111 -3.26 2.34 -22.85
N VAL A 112 -3.58 3.03 -21.75
CA VAL A 112 -4.74 3.92 -21.67
C VAL A 112 -4.58 5.16 -22.54
N SER A 113 -3.39 5.77 -22.57
CA SER A 113 -3.13 6.93 -23.43
C SER A 113 -3.21 6.57 -24.91
N SER A 114 -2.75 5.39 -25.32
CA SER A 114 -2.89 4.92 -26.70
C SER A 114 -4.36 4.81 -27.12
N SER A 115 -5.22 4.17 -26.33
CA SER A 115 -6.64 4.00 -26.65
C SER A 115 -7.40 5.32 -26.79
N HIS A 116 -7.06 6.33 -25.98
CA HIS A 116 -7.75 7.61 -26.01
C HIS A 116 -7.40 8.45 -27.26
N LEU A 117 -6.15 8.38 -27.74
CA LEU A 117 -5.72 9.04 -28.98
C LEU A 117 -6.38 8.40 -30.22
N TYR A 118 -6.49 7.07 -30.28
CA TYR A 118 -7.18 6.40 -31.40
C TYR A 118 -8.65 6.77 -31.49
N SER A 119 -9.35 6.87 -30.35
CA SER A 119 -10.77 7.28 -30.33
C SER A 119 -10.99 8.73 -30.77
N LEU A 120 -10.09 9.66 -30.39
CA LEU A 120 -10.18 11.06 -30.82
C LEU A 120 -9.85 11.23 -32.31
N SER A 121 -8.88 10.47 -32.81
CA SER A 121 -8.47 10.50 -34.22
C SER A 121 -9.55 9.95 -35.16
N THR A 122 -10.20 8.83 -34.82
CA THR A 122 -11.28 8.26 -35.65
C THR A 122 -12.52 9.14 -35.66
N SER A 123 -12.91 9.70 -34.51
CA SER A 123 -14.03 10.66 -34.44
C SER A 123 -13.76 11.93 -35.24
N PHE A 124 -12.53 12.45 -35.24
CA PHE A 124 -12.17 13.62 -36.05
C PHE A 124 -12.24 13.35 -37.56
N LEU A 125 -11.82 12.16 -38.01
CA LEU A 125 -11.87 11.77 -39.42
C LEU A 125 -13.31 11.58 -39.92
N ILE A 126 -14.19 10.95 -39.13
CA ILE A 126 -15.60 10.73 -39.48
C ILE A 126 -16.40 12.04 -39.57
N ILE A 127 -16.05 13.06 -38.79
CA ILE A 127 -16.75 14.36 -38.82
C ILE A 127 -16.33 15.21 -40.04
N PHE A 128 -15.15 14.97 -40.61
CA PHE A 128 -14.59 15.76 -41.72
C PHE A 128 -14.69 15.05 -43.09
N LEU A 129 -15.21 13.82 -43.13
CA LEU A 129 -15.52 13.05 -44.35
C LEU A 129 -17.03 13.05 -44.60
#